data_AF-A0A0Q4UTT4-F1
#
_entry.id   AF-A0A0Q4UTT4-F1
#
_cell.length_a   1.000
_cell.length_b   1.000
_cell.length_c   1.000
_cell.angle_alpha   90.00
_cell.angle_beta   90.00
_cell.angle_gamma   90.00
#
_symmetry.space_group_name_H-M   'P 1'
#
loop_
_entity.id
_entity.type
_entity.pdbx_description
1 polymer ?
#
loop_
_entity_poly.entity_id
_entity_poly.type
_entity_poly.pdbx_seq_one_letter_code
_entity_poly.pdbx_strand_id
1 'polypeptide(L)'
;MGPIDERGRLALVGSGLLGAAFGFLMVVLLVTDSAGSPSLITGIGVPAALVCAAVGVAIRLSTWRTDGGYPVVATVRQWLADRHVPDDVPAADWVPKLEREADRRSAAMSRIVLSAVMLGLQALRLPFDGRPGHVVYFVLVLGFWGGSAVWQLLVVLPRAKAAATMLAQGVHGRETSTEGNVGE
;
A
#
# COMPACT_ATOMS: atom_id res chain seq x y z
N MET A 1 12.48 19.74 4.11
CA MET A 1 11.28 18.87 4.08
C MET A 1 10.08 19.76 4.35
N GLY A 2 9.17 19.91 3.39
CA GLY A 2 7.94 20.69 3.60
C GLY A 2 7.05 20.06 4.67
N PRO A 3 6.14 20.83 5.29
CA PRO A 3 5.25 20.33 6.33
C PRO A 3 4.36 19.20 5.80
N ILE A 4 4.19 18.16 6.62
CA ILE A 4 3.28 17.05 6.32
C ILE A 4 1.86 17.53 6.64
N ASP A 5 1.00 17.55 5.62
CA ASP A 5 -0.42 17.89 5.80
C ASP A 5 -1.19 16.79 6.58
N GLU A 6 -2.47 17.03 6.83
CA GLU A 6 -3.33 16.10 7.56
C GLU A 6 -3.49 14.73 6.87
N ARG A 7 -3.50 14.68 5.53
CA ARG A 7 -3.56 13.43 4.76
C ARG A 7 -2.27 12.63 4.93
N GLY A 8 -1.13 13.31 4.97
CA GLY A 8 0.16 12.71 5.27
C GLY A 8 0.21 12.14 6.70
N ARG A 9 -0.30 12.88 7.69
CA ARG A 9 -0.39 12.41 9.08
C ARG A 9 -1.28 11.18 9.20
N LEU A 10 -2.47 11.19 8.58
CA LEU A 10 -3.36 10.03 8.52
C LEU A 10 -2.70 8.82 7.85
N ALA A 11 -1.90 9.05 6.79
CA ALA A 11 -1.17 7.97 6.15
C ALA A 11 -0.09 7.35 7.05
N LEU A 12 0.56 8.15 7.91
CA LEU A 12 1.51 7.65 8.92
C LEU A 12 0.80 6.85 10.00
N VAL A 13 -0.32 7.36 10.53
CA VAL A 13 -1.16 6.65 11.50
C VAL A 13 -1.63 5.31 10.92
N GLY A 14 -2.13 5.31 9.69
CA GLY A 14 -2.56 4.09 9.01
C GLY A 14 -1.43 3.07 8.83
N SER A 15 -0.22 3.54 8.50
CA SER A 15 0.96 2.67 8.34
C SER A 15 1.43 2.10 9.69
N GLY A 16 1.36 2.90 10.76
CA GLY A 16 1.59 2.43 12.12
C GLY A 16 0.56 1.39 12.57
N LEU A 17 -0.73 1.64 12.31
CA LEU A 17 -1.81 0.71 12.65
C LEU A 17 -1.67 -0.63 11.91
N LEU A 18 -1.36 -0.60 10.62
CA LEU A 18 -1.10 -1.81 9.82
C LEU A 18 0.11 -2.58 10.35
N GLY A 19 1.18 -1.87 10.69
CA GLY A 19 2.35 -2.45 11.33
C GLY A 19 2.00 -3.12 12.66
N ALA A 20 1.27 -2.42 13.55
CA ALA A 20 0.80 -2.97 14.81
C ALA A 20 -0.03 -4.24 14.63
N ALA A 21 -1.01 -4.20 13.73
CA ALA A 21 -1.87 -5.34 13.44
C ALA A 21 -1.07 -6.54 12.95
N PHE A 22 -0.06 -6.33 12.10
CA PHE A 22 0.83 -7.39 11.63
C PHE A 22 1.68 -8.00 12.75
N GLY A 23 2.30 -7.16 13.59
CA GLY A 23 3.10 -7.62 14.74
C GLY A 23 2.26 -8.41 15.74
N PHE A 24 1.05 -7.94 16.03
CA PHE A 24 0.09 -8.62 16.88
C PHE A 24 -0.34 -9.97 16.29
N LEU A 25 -0.69 -9.99 14.99
CA LEU A 25 -1.04 -11.21 14.25
C LEU A 25 0.09 -12.24 14.36
N MET A 26 1.34 -11.85 14.12
CA MET A 26 2.49 -12.76 14.21
C MET A 26 2.64 -13.40 15.60
N VAL A 27 2.40 -12.65 16.67
CA VAL A 27 2.45 -13.22 18.03
C VAL A 27 1.29 -14.17 18.28
N VAL A 28 0.07 -13.82 17.86
CA VAL A 28 -1.08 -14.72 17.96
C VAL A 28 -0.78 -16.03 17.23
N LEU A 29 -0.22 -15.94 16.01
CA LEU A 29 0.19 -17.09 15.20
C LEU A 29 1.18 -18.00 15.93
N LEU A 30 2.17 -17.42 16.61
CA LEU A 30 3.21 -18.17 17.31
C LEU A 30 2.69 -18.86 18.59
N VAL A 31 1.67 -18.29 19.23
CA VAL A 31 1.18 -18.73 20.54
C VAL A 31 -0.03 -19.67 20.43
N THR A 32 -0.60 -19.86 19.21
CA THR A 32 -1.87 -20.59 18.97
C THR A 32 -1.93 -22.03 19.53
N ASP A 33 -0.81 -22.67 19.85
CA ASP A 33 -0.77 -24.06 20.37
C ASP A 33 -0.66 -24.16 21.91
N SER A 34 -0.34 -23.06 22.59
CA SER A 34 -0.29 -22.98 24.05
C SER A 34 -1.50 -22.19 24.56
N ALA A 35 -2.29 -22.77 25.47
CA ALA A 35 -3.46 -22.15 26.09
C ALA A 35 -3.21 -20.65 26.35
N GLY A 36 -3.83 -19.81 25.52
CA GLY A 36 -3.52 -18.38 25.41
C GLY A 36 -3.64 -17.68 26.75
N SER A 37 -2.51 -17.52 27.43
CA SER A 37 -2.49 -16.76 28.67
C SER A 37 -2.57 -15.28 28.30
N PRO A 38 -3.49 -14.52 28.92
CA PRO A 38 -3.56 -13.07 28.71
C PRO A 38 -2.21 -12.38 28.93
N SER A 39 -1.37 -12.96 29.81
CA SER A 39 -0.02 -12.51 30.10
C SER A 39 0.95 -12.61 28.91
N LEU A 40 0.82 -13.60 28.02
CA LEU A 40 1.63 -13.69 26.80
C LEU A 40 1.23 -12.63 25.77
N ILE A 41 -0.07 -12.34 25.65
CA ILE A 41 -0.58 -11.31 24.75
C ILE A 41 -0.09 -9.93 25.20
N THR A 42 -0.17 -9.61 26.48
CA THR A 42 0.31 -8.33 27.01
C THR A 42 1.83 -8.26 27.07
N GLY A 43 2.51 -9.38 27.37
CA GLY A 43 3.96 -9.43 27.54
C GLY A 43 4.76 -9.44 26.24
N ILE A 44 4.22 -10.02 25.17
CA ILE A 44 4.91 -10.17 23.88
C ILE A 44 4.11 -9.54 22.74
N GLY A 45 2.79 -9.73 22.72
CA GLY A 45 1.91 -9.22 21.65
C GLY A 45 1.91 -7.70 21.55
N VAL A 46 1.74 -7.00 22.69
CA VAL A 46 1.74 -5.53 22.73
C VAL A 46 3.11 -4.94 22.35
N PRO A 47 4.25 -5.40 22.92
CA PRO A 47 5.57 -4.93 22.47
C PRO A 47 5.84 -5.20 20.99
N ALA A 48 5.51 -6.39 20.48
CA ALA A 48 5.68 -6.72 19.07
C ALA A 48 4.85 -5.81 18.16
N ALA A 49 3.59 -5.52 18.53
CA ALA A 49 2.75 -4.58 17.80
C ALA A 49 3.36 -3.17 17.77
N LEU A 50 3.90 -2.67 18.89
CA LEU A 50 4.55 -1.36 18.92
C LEU A 50 5.79 -1.30 18.02
N VAL A 51 6.63 -2.33 18.05
CA VAL A 51 7.82 -2.42 17.18
C VAL A 51 7.39 -2.44 15.71
N CYS A 52 6.43 -3.28 15.35
CA CYS A 52 5.97 -3.34 13.96
C CYS A 52 5.26 -2.05 13.52
N ALA A 53 4.57 -1.34 14.42
CA ALA A 53 4.03 -0.02 14.14
C ALA A 53 5.12 1.00 13.81
N ALA A 54 6.17 1.05 14.63
CA ALA A 54 7.32 1.91 14.40
C ALA A 54 8.01 1.58 13.06
N VAL A 55 8.17 0.29 12.76
CA VAL A 55 8.71 -0.17 11.46
C VAL A 55 7.80 0.26 10.30
N GLY A 56 6.49 0.12 10.42
CA GLY A 56 5.53 0.55 9.40
C GLY A 56 5.62 2.05 9.10
N VAL A 57 5.74 2.87 10.15
CA VAL A 57 5.98 4.31 10.03
C VAL A 57 7.34 4.59 9.40
N ALA A 58 8.40 3.91 9.84
CA ALA A 58 9.75 4.09 9.33
C ALA A 58 9.86 3.73 7.84
N ILE A 59 9.26 2.62 7.41
CA ILE A 59 9.16 2.24 5.99
C ILE A 59 8.44 3.32 5.21
N ARG A 60 7.30 3.81 5.71
CA ARG A 60 6.53 4.86 5.04
C ARG A 60 7.33 6.13 4.84
N LEU A 61 8.03 6.57 5.89
CA LEU A 61 8.92 7.73 5.84
C LEU A 61 10.10 7.49 4.89
N SER A 62 10.70 6.30 4.91
CA SER A 62 11.77 5.91 4.00
C SER A 62 11.31 5.97 2.54
N THR A 63 10.13 5.43 2.23
CA THR A 63 9.55 5.50 0.87
C THR A 63 9.34 6.94 0.43
N TRP A 64 8.85 7.82 1.32
CA TRP A 64 8.74 9.23 0.98
C TRP A 64 10.09 9.89 0.73
N ARG A 65 11.14 9.52 1.48
CA ARG A 65 12.49 10.03 1.25
C ARG A 65 13.03 9.58 -0.10
N THR A 66 12.84 8.32 -0.48
CA THR A 66 13.29 7.81 -1.79
C THR A 66 12.48 8.39 -2.95
N ASP A 67 11.21 8.74 -2.72
CA ASP A 67 10.32 9.34 -3.73
C ASP A 67 10.53 10.86 -3.91
N GLY A 68 11.53 11.46 -3.24
CA GLY A 68 11.81 12.90 -3.33
C GLY A 68 11.09 13.78 -2.30
N GLY A 69 10.44 13.17 -1.32
CA GLY A 69 9.76 13.82 -0.20
C GLY A 69 8.24 13.77 -0.27
N TYR A 70 7.58 13.96 0.88
CA TYR A 70 6.12 14.01 0.99
C TYR A 70 5.45 14.99 -0.01
N PRO A 71 5.95 16.24 -0.20
CA PRO A 71 5.30 17.18 -1.11
C PRO A 71 5.22 16.66 -2.55
N VAL A 72 6.30 16.04 -3.05
CA VAL A 72 6.34 15.47 -4.41
C VAL A 72 5.30 14.35 -4.56
N VAL A 73 5.20 13.47 -3.55
CA VAL A 73 4.21 12.39 -3.55
C VAL A 73 2.78 12.94 -3.46
N ALA A 74 2.55 13.99 -2.68
CA ALA A 74 1.24 14.62 -2.56
C ALA A 74 0.80 15.26 -3.88
N THR A 75 1.70 16.00 -4.54
CA THR A 75 1.44 16.61 -5.85
C THR A 75 1.10 15.57 -6.92
N VAL A 76 1.88 14.49 -7.03
CA VAL A 76 1.60 13.41 -8.00
C VAL A 76 0.23 12.76 -7.72
N ARG A 77 -0.12 12.55 -6.45
CA ARG A 77 -1.43 12.02 -6.09
C ARG A 77 -2.57 12.95 -6.43
N GLN A 78 -2.34 14.25 -6.34
CA GLN A 78 -3.33 15.24 -6.76
C GLN A 78 -3.52 15.19 -8.27
N TRP A 79 -2.45 15.17 -9.07
CA TRP A 79 -2.56 14.99 -10.52
C TRP A 79 -3.34 13.73 -10.92
N LEU A 80 -3.12 12.62 -10.20
CA LEU A 80 -3.84 11.37 -10.45
C LEU A 80 -5.32 11.43 -10.02
N ALA A 81 -5.63 12.19 -8.96
CA ALA A 81 -7.01 12.42 -8.53
C ALA A 81 -7.75 13.30 -9.53
N ASP A 82 -7.12 14.39 -9.96
CA ASP A 82 -7.66 15.38 -10.88
C ASP A 82 -7.56 14.93 -12.35
N ARG A 83 -6.87 13.81 -12.61
CA ARG A 83 -6.59 13.24 -13.94
C ARG A 83 -5.90 14.21 -14.90
N HIS A 84 -5.14 15.16 -14.36
CA HIS A 84 -4.52 16.24 -15.11
C HIS A 84 -3.15 16.61 -14.53
N VAL A 85 -2.17 16.83 -15.40
CA VAL A 85 -0.87 17.41 -15.04
C VAL A 85 -0.88 18.86 -15.53
N PRO A 86 -0.59 19.85 -14.66
CA PRO A 86 -0.50 21.25 -15.05
C PRO A 86 0.50 21.48 -16.20
N ASP A 87 0.16 22.40 -17.11
CA ASP A 87 0.94 22.66 -18.32
C ASP A 87 2.31 23.31 -18.05
N ASP A 88 2.49 23.92 -16.88
CA ASP A 88 3.74 24.54 -16.42
C ASP A 88 4.82 23.51 -16.02
N VAL A 89 4.46 22.23 -15.91
CA VAL A 89 5.40 21.17 -15.49
C VAL A 89 6.05 20.50 -16.70
N PRO A 90 7.40 20.55 -16.84
CA PRO A 90 8.10 19.91 -17.95
C PRO A 90 7.95 18.38 -17.97
N ALA A 91 7.93 17.79 -19.17
CA ALA A 91 7.85 16.35 -19.37
C ALA A 91 8.96 15.56 -18.67
N ALA A 92 10.17 16.12 -18.63
CA ALA A 92 11.29 15.54 -17.90
C ALA A 92 10.99 15.33 -16.40
N ASP A 93 10.09 16.11 -15.82
CA ASP A 93 9.78 16.07 -14.39
C ASP A 93 8.54 15.22 -14.04
N TRP A 94 7.52 15.21 -14.89
CA TRP A 94 6.27 14.47 -14.60
C TRP A 94 6.26 13.05 -15.15
N VAL A 95 6.90 12.78 -16.29
CA VAL A 95 6.93 11.44 -16.91
C VAL A 95 7.54 10.39 -15.98
N PRO A 96 8.76 10.58 -15.42
CA PRO A 96 9.36 9.56 -14.55
C PRO A 96 8.58 9.31 -13.27
N LYS A 97 7.83 10.31 -12.79
CA LYS A 97 7.00 10.21 -11.58
C LYS A 97 5.74 9.38 -11.85
N LEU A 98 5.09 9.57 -13.00
CA LEU A 98 3.94 8.76 -13.40
C LEU A 98 4.35 7.34 -13.79
N GLU A 99 5.52 7.15 -14.41
CA GLU A 99 6.04 5.81 -14.73
C GLU A 99 6.25 4.99 -13.46
N ARG A 100 6.88 5.56 -12.43
CA ARG A 100 7.03 4.88 -11.13
C ARG A 100 5.69 4.50 -10.51
N GLU A 101 4.64 5.30 -10.69
CA GLU A 101 3.31 4.95 -10.18
C GLU A 101 2.60 3.91 -11.06
N ALA A 102 2.84 3.93 -12.37
CA ALA A 102 2.37 2.91 -13.30
C ALA A 102 3.03 1.54 -13.01
N ASP A 103 4.33 1.52 -12.70
CA ASP A 103 5.10 0.32 -12.35
C ASP A 103 4.57 -0.37 -11.09
N ARG A 104 3.99 0.41 -10.16
CA ARG A 104 3.34 -0.13 -8.96
C ARG A 104 2.17 -1.06 -9.29
N ARG A 105 1.64 -1.04 -10.52
CA ARG A 105 0.66 -2.02 -11.00
C ARG A 105 1.17 -3.46 -10.88
N SER A 106 2.41 -3.70 -11.30
CA SER A 106 3.01 -5.05 -11.26
C SER A 106 3.21 -5.52 -9.82
N ALA A 107 3.72 -4.63 -8.96
CA ALA A 107 3.90 -4.88 -7.54
C ALA A 107 2.56 -5.07 -6.79
N ALA A 108 1.49 -4.39 -7.21
CA ALA A 108 0.16 -4.60 -6.65
C ALA A 108 -0.39 -5.99 -7.03
N MET A 109 -0.21 -6.40 -8.29
CA MET A 109 -0.64 -7.72 -8.76
C MET A 109 0.09 -8.85 -8.05
N SER A 110 1.41 -8.77 -7.88
CA SER A 110 2.16 -9.79 -7.15
C SER A 110 1.70 -9.94 -5.70
N ARG A 111 1.36 -8.82 -5.04
CA ARG A 111 0.78 -8.82 -3.68
C ARG A 111 -0.62 -9.41 -3.63
N ILE A 112 -1.46 -9.15 -4.64
CA ILE A 112 -2.80 -9.76 -4.73
C ILE A 112 -2.67 -11.27 -4.88
N VAL A 113 -1.82 -11.73 -5.80
CA VAL A 113 -1.56 -13.16 -6.02
C VAL A 113 -1.03 -13.80 -4.74
N LEU A 114 -0.05 -13.18 -4.07
CA LEU A 114 0.47 -13.66 -2.79
C LEU A 114 -0.64 -13.77 -1.74
N SER A 115 -1.51 -12.76 -1.65
CA SER A 115 -2.64 -12.76 -0.70
C SER A 115 -3.64 -13.86 -1.01
N ALA A 116 -3.95 -14.10 -2.29
CA ALA A 116 -4.84 -15.17 -2.72
C ALA A 116 -4.24 -16.56 -2.45
N VAL A 117 -2.94 -16.75 -2.75
CA VAL A 117 -2.22 -17.99 -2.46
C VAL A 117 -2.22 -18.27 -0.96
N MET A 118 -1.94 -17.26 -0.14
CA MET A 118 -1.95 -17.42 1.32
C MET A 118 -3.35 -17.75 1.84
N LEU A 119 -4.39 -17.07 1.36
CA LEU A 119 -5.77 -17.42 1.72
C LEU A 119 -6.13 -18.85 1.30
N GLY A 120 -5.75 -19.27 0.09
CA GLY A 120 -5.99 -20.62 -0.40
C GLY A 120 -5.25 -21.69 0.41
N LEU A 121 -3.99 -21.46 0.75
CA LEU A 121 -3.19 -22.36 1.60
C LEU A 121 -3.84 -22.54 2.98
N GLN A 122 -4.38 -21.45 3.53
CA GLN A 122 -5.03 -21.47 4.83
C GLN A 122 -6.39 -22.16 4.78
N ALA A 123 -7.14 -22.00 3.69
CA ALA A 123 -8.36 -22.74 3.44
C ALA A 123 -8.10 -24.26 3.30
N LEU A 124 -6.97 -24.66 2.70
CA LEU A 124 -6.57 -26.07 2.62
C LEU A 124 -6.18 -26.67 3.98
N ARG A 125 -5.68 -25.86 4.91
CA ARG A 125 -5.26 -26.28 6.25
C ARG A 125 -6.41 -26.33 7.27
N LEU A 126 -7.67 -26.41 6.82
CA LEU A 126 -8.83 -26.44 7.71
C LEU A 126 -9.20 -27.87 8.15
N PRO A 127 -8.88 -28.24 9.40
CA PRO A 127 -9.82 -28.96 10.26
C PRO A 127 -10.42 -27.95 11.24
N PHE A 128 -11.71 -27.61 11.04
CA PHE A 128 -12.45 -26.82 12.03
C PHE A 128 -12.79 -27.72 13.22
N ASP A 129 -11.86 -27.85 14.16
CA ASP A 129 -12.13 -28.57 15.42
C ASP A 129 -12.94 -27.73 16.42
N GLY A 130 -13.48 -26.58 15.99
CA GLY A 130 -14.31 -25.67 16.79
C GLY A 130 -13.58 -24.95 17.93
N ARG A 131 -12.27 -25.17 18.10
CA ARG A 131 -11.48 -24.51 19.16
C ARG A 131 -11.49 -22.99 18.97
N PRO A 132 -11.79 -22.21 20.02
CA PRO A 132 -11.93 -20.75 19.92
C PRO A 132 -10.66 -20.05 19.41
N GLY A 133 -9.47 -20.61 19.70
CA GLY A 133 -8.19 -20.09 19.17
C GLY A 133 -8.08 -20.16 17.64
N HIS A 134 -8.61 -21.23 17.02
CA HIS A 134 -8.59 -21.38 15.55
C HIS A 134 -9.55 -20.40 14.86
N VAL A 135 -10.70 -20.09 15.48
CA VAL A 135 -11.65 -19.12 14.94
C VAL A 135 -11.04 -17.71 14.93
N VAL A 136 -10.42 -17.30 16.04
CA VAL A 136 -9.75 -15.99 16.15
C VAL A 136 -8.61 -15.89 15.13
N TYR A 137 -7.78 -16.93 15.03
CA TYR A 137 -6.72 -17.02 14.02
C TYR A 137 -7.28 -16.86 12.59
N PHE A 138 -8.33 -17.61 12.24
CA PHE A 138 -8.92 -17.57 10.91
C PHE A 138 -9.43 -16.17 10.55
N VAL A 139 -10.17 -15.52 11.46
CA VAL A 139 -10.68 -14.16 11.26
C VAL A 139 -9.54 -13.15 11.06
N LEU A 140 -8.46 -13.26 11.83
CA LEU A 140 -7.34 -12.34 11.73
C LEU A 140 -6.55 -12.54 10.43
N VAL A 141 -6.31 -13.78 10.02
CA VAL A 141 -5.65 -14.12 8.73
C VAL A 141 -6.49 -13.66 7.55
N LEU A 142 -7.81 -13.92 7.59
CA LEU A 142 -8.76 -13.49 6.56
C LEU A 142 -8.80 -11.97 6.47
N GLY A 143 -8.86 -11.28 7.61
CA GLY A 143 -8.85 -9.82 7.68
C GLY A 143 -7.56 -9.23 7.12
N PHE A 144 -6.40 -9.78 7.47
CA PHE A 144 -5.10 -9.28 7.00
C PHE A 144 -4.91 -9.49 5.49
N TRP A 145 -5.02 -10.73 5.01
CA TRP A 145 -4.77 -11.04 3.60
C TRP A 145 -5.90 -10.57 2.70
N GLY A 146 -7.15 -10.73 3.13
CA GLY A 146 -8.33 -10.23 2.43
C GLY A 146 -8.32 -8.71 2.36
N GLY A 147 -8.08 -8.04 3.49
CA GLY A 147 -7.95 -6.58 3.54
C GLY A 147 -6.81 -6.07 2.66
N SER A 148 -5.64 -6.73 2.68
CA SER A 148 -4.52 -6.41 1.80
C SER A 148 -4.90 -6.53 0.32
N ALA A 149 -5.49 -7.65 -0.09
CA ALA A 149 -5.93 -7.86 -1.48
C ALA A 149 -6.95 -6.82 -1.94
N VAL A 150 -7.97 -6.56 -1.10
CA VAL A 150 -8.99 -5.53 -1.35
C VAL A 150 -8.35 -4.16 -1.49
N TRP A 151 -7.42 -3.80 -0.62
CA TRP A 151 -6.72 -2.52 -0.71
C TRP A 151 -5.91 -2.37 -2.00
N GLN A 152 -5.15 -3.40 -2.39
CA GLN A 152 -4.42 -3.38 -3.66
C GLN A 152 -5.38 -3.21 -4.85
N LEU A 153 -6.52 -3.90 -4.82
CA LEU A 153 -7.50 -3.89 -5.90
C LEU A 153 -8.25 -2.55 -6.01
N LEU A 154 -8.69 -1.99 -4.88
CA LEU A 154 -9.55 -0.80 -4.86
C LEU A 154 -8.77 0.52 -4.84
N VAL A 155 -7.52 0.52 -4.36
CA VAL A 155 -6.76 1.76 -4.15
C VAL A 155 -5.51 1.82 -5.01
N VAL A 156 -4.69 0.78 -5.03
CA VAL A 156 -3.40 0.83 -5.73
C VAL A 156 -3.60 0.63 -7.23
N LEU A 157 -4.40 -0.35 -7.62
CA LEU A 157 -4.61 -0.68 -9.03
C LEU A 157 -5.28 0.45 -9.83
N PRO A 158 -6.33 1.14 -9.35
CA PRO A 158 -6.94 2.24 -10.08
C PRO A 158 -6.00 3.41 -10.26
N ARG A 159 -5.15 3.70 -9.26
CA ARG A 159 -4.13 4.76 -9.36
C ARG A 159 -3.05 4.44 -10.37
N ALA A 160 -2.53 3.21 -10.35
CA ALA A 160 -1.52 2.79 -11.32
C ALA A 160 -2.08 2.77 -12.75
N LYS A 161 -3.34 2.34 -12.94
CA LYS A 161 -4.05 2.46 -14.22
C LYS A 161 -4.21 3.92 -14.63
N ALA A 162 -4.55 4.80 -13.70
CA ALA A 162 -4.69 6.22 -13.96
C ALA A 162 -3.39 6.85 -14.47
N ALA A 163 -2.27 6.55 -13.80
CA ALA A 163 -0.94 6.99 -14.22
C ALA A 163 -0.61 6.52 -15.64
N ALA A 164 -0.85 5.23 -15.94
CA ALA A 164 -0.61 4.67 -17.27
C ALA A 164 -1.46 5.34 -18.36
N THR A 165 -2.75 5.62 -18.09
CA THR A 165 -3.61 6.34 -19.04
C THR A 165 -3.14 7.77 -19.26
N MET A 166 -2.77 8.49 -18.18
CA MET A 166 -2.27 9.86 -18.27
C MET A 166 -0.95 9.94 -19.04
N LEU A 167 -0.06 8.95 -18.88
CA LEU A 167 1.16 8.84 -19.70
C LEU A 167 0.82 8.67 -21.18
N ALA A 168 -0.08 7.74 -21.52
CA ALA A 168 -0.49 7.52 -22.92
C ALA A 168 -1.10 8.79 -23.55
N GLN A 169 -1.97 9.49 -22.81
CA GLN A 169 -2.61 10.72 -23.29
C GLN A 169 -1.64 11.91 -23.38
N GLY A 170 -0.75 12.07 -22.40
CA GLY A 170 0.23 13.16 -22.35
C GLY A 170 1.35 13.04 -23.37
N VAL A 171 1.67 11.82 -23.82
CA VAL A 171 2.57 11.58 -24.96
C VAL A 171 1.87 11.96 -26.26
N HIS A 172 0.64 11.47 -26.49
CA HIS A 172 -0.09 11.72 -27.74
C HIS A 172 -0.47 13.20 -27.94
N GLY A 173 -0.89 13.92 -26.89
CA GLY A 173 -1.30 15.32 -26.99
C GLY A 173 -0.16 16.30 -27.29
N ARG A 174 1.09 15.93 -26.97
CA ARG A 174 2.27 16.76 -27.28
C ARG A 174 2.86 16.45 -28.66
N GLU A 175 2.87 15.20 -29.10
CA GLU A 175 3.30 14.84 -30.47
C GLU A 175 2.51 15.62 -31.53
N THR A 176 1.19 15.74 -31.36
CA THR A 176 0.31 16.52 -32.25
C THR A 176 0.55 18.03 -32.20
N SER A 177 1.05 18.57 -31.08
CA SER A 177 1.38 20.00 -30.97
C SER A 177 2.71 20.34 -31.67
N THR A 178 3.64 19.40 -31.72
CA THR A 178 4.90 19.55 -32.48
C THR A 178 4.68 19.46 -33.99
N GLU A 179 3.79 18.59 -34.48
CA GLU A 179 3.49 18.50 -35.92
C GLU A 179 2.69 19.71 -36.44
N GLY A 180 1.82 20.29 -35.62
CA GLY A 180 1.06 21.51 -35.98
C GLY A 180 1.91 22.78 -36.10
N ASN A 181 3.11 22.81 -35.50
CA ASN A 181 3.98 23.98 -35.44
C ASN A 181 5.12 23.97 -36.49
N VAL A 182 5.17 22.96 -37.36
CA VAL A 182 6.16 22.84 -38.46
C VAL A 182 5.51 23.20 -39.82
N GLY A 183 4.26 23.66 -39.81
CA GLY A 183 3.45 23.93 -41.01
C GLY A 183 3.21 25.41 -41.36
N GLU A 184 3.91 26.36 -40.73
CA GLU A 184 3.85 27.80 -41.09
C GLU A 184 5.21 28.35 -41.58
#